data_AF-A0A2H0XSW1-F1
#
_entry.id   AF-A0A2H0XSW1-F1
#
_cell.length_a   1.000
_cell.length_b   1.000
_cell.length_c   1.000
_cell.angle_alpha   90.00
_cell.angle_beta   90.00
_cell.angle_gamma   90.00
#
_symmetry.space_group_name_H-M   'P 1'
#
loop_
_entity.id
_entity.type
_entity.pdbx_description
1 polymer ?
#
loop_
_entity_poly.entity_id
_entity_poly.type
_entity_poly.pdbx_seq_one_letter_code
_entity_poly.pdbx_strand_id
1 'polypeptide(L)'
;MSPNIFQLTGYQPEQFINDSKFWIDHIHPEDIDRLSAESIQVLTNDRSTYEYRFLCQNGSYIWVRDEVKLIRDEKGEPLETVGYWIDITAQKQTEDALRESELRLKQVSEHTQGWIWEVDREGVYT
;
A
#
# COMPACT_ATOMS: atom_id res chain seq x y z
N MET A 1 -17.15 5.27 9.37
CA MET A 1 -16.45 5.48 8.08
C MET A 1 -16.56 6.95 7.69
N SER A 2 -15.47 7.59 7.25
CA SER A 2 -15.45 9.03 6.89
C SER A 2 -16.06 9.28 5.50
N PRO A 3 -16.72 10.44 5.24
CA PRO A 3 -17.19 10.81 3.91
C PRO A 3 -16.07 10.89 2.85
N ASN A 4 -14.81 11.08 3.27
CA ASN A 4 -13.66 11.14 2.36
C ASN A 4 -13.45 9.84 1.56
N ILE A 5 -13.98 8.71 2.04
CA ILE A 5 -13.88 7.42 1.34
C ILE A 5 -14.52 7.46 -0.05
N PHE A 6 -15.57 8.28 -0.23
CA PHE A 6 -16.22 8.46 -1.53
C PHE A 6 -15.29 9.15 -2.52
N GLN A 7 -14.54 10.18 -2.09
CA GLN A 7 -13.58 10.85 -2.96
C GLN A 7 -12.43 9.92 -3.36
N LEU A 8 -12.03 9.04 -2.45
CA LEU A 8 -10.93 8.09 -2.69
C LEU A 8 -11.35 6.91 -3.58
N THR A 9 -12.53 6.34 -3.36
CA THR A 9 -12.91 5.02 -3.94
C THR A 9 -14.09 5.08 -4.91
N GLY A 10 -14.88 6.16 -4.87
CA GLY A 10 -16.18 6.27 -5.54
C GLY A 10 -17.34 5.60 -4.78
N TYR A 11 -17.07 4.81 -3.74
CA TYR A 11 -18.10 4.12 -2.99
C TYR A 11 -18.65 4.96 -1.84
N GLN A 12 -19.94 4.79 -1.56
CA GLN A 12 -20.59 5.44 -0.44
C GLN A 12 -20.16 4.77 0.88
N PRO A 13 -19.94 5.54 1.97
CA PRO A 13 -19.56 4.99 3.28
C PRO A 13 -20.48 3.86 3.76
N GLU A 14 -21.77 3.93 3.45
CA GLU A 14 -22.78 2.96 3.84
C GLU A 14 -22.52 1.57 3.24
N GLN A 15 -21.89 1.48 2.07
CA GLN A 15 -21.57 0.20 1.43
C GLN A 15 -20.54 -0.58 2.24
N PHE A 16 -19.57 0.11 2.84
CA PHE A 16 -18.58 -0.48 3.73
C PHE A 16 -19.18 -0.91 5.08
N ILE A 17 -20.22 -0.21 5.55
CA ILE A 17 -20.83 -0.46 6.87
C ILE A 17 -21.86 -1.59 6.78
N ASN A 18 -22.63 -1.64 5.69
CA ASN A 18 -23.74 -2.57 5.53
C ASN A 18 -23.31 -3.98 5.15
N ASP A 19 -22.12 -4.14 4.58
CA ASP A 19 -21.55 -5.43 4.21
C ASP A 19 -20.12 -5.56 4.72
N SER A 20 -19.95 -6.42 5.74
CA SER A 20 -18.65 -6.67 6.36
C SER A 20 -17.63 -7.32 5.42
N LYS A 21 -18.08 -7.93 4.31
CA LYS A 21 -17.19 -8.52 3.29
C LYS A 21 -16.84 -7.55 2.18
N PHE A 22 -17.57 -6.44 2.06
CA PHE A 22 -17.37 -5.46 1.00
C PHE A 22 -15.91 -5.07 0.84
N TRP A 23 -15.21 -4.85 1.95
CA TRP A 23 -13.79 -4.53 1.92
C TRP A 23 -12.94 -5.67 1.31
N ILE A 24 -13.09 -6.90 1.82
CA ILE A 24 -12.31 -8.07 1.38
C ILE A 24 -12.56 -8.37 -0.10
N ASP A 25 -13.81 -8.27 -0.55
CA ASP A 25 -14.23 -8.57 -1.92
C ASP A 25 -13.68 -7.57 -2.96
N HIS A 26 -13.18 -6.41 -2.51
CA HIS A 26 -12.60 -5.36 -3.35
C HIS A 26 -11.07 -5.28 -3.24
N ILE A 27 -10.43 -6.18 -2.50
CA ILE A 27 -8.97 -6.29 -2.48
C ILE A 27 -8.51 -6.99 -3.76
N HIS A 28 -7.41 -6.54 -4.33
CA HIS A 28 -6.81 -7.19 -5.49
C HIS A 28 -6.48 -8.67 -5.16
N PRO A 29 -6.81 -9.65 -6.02
CA PRO A 29 -6.67 -11.07 -5.69
C PRO A 29 -5.27 -11.50 -5.24
N GLU A 30 -4.22 -10.93 -5.83
CA GLU A 30 -2.83 -11.18 -5.46
C GLU A 30 -2.44 -10.70 -4.04
N ASP A 31 -3.20 -9.76 -3.47
CA ASP A 31 -2.90 -9.18 -2.16
C ASP A 31 -3.62 -9.92 -1.02
N ILE A 32 -4.66 -10.73 -1.33
CA ILE A 32 -5.51 -11.43 -0.35
C ILE A 32 -4.69 -12.38 0.51
N ASP A 33 -3.89 -13.25 -0.11
CA ASP A 33 -3.11 -14.26 0.62
C ASP A 33 -2.11 -13.59 1.59
N ARG A 34 -1.45 -12.52 1.14
CA ARG A 34 -0.51 -11.76 1.97
C ARG A 34 -1.21 -11.10 3.15
N LEU A 35 -2.34 -10.42 2.93
CA LEU A 35 -3.10 -9.78 4.01
C LEU A 35 -3.66 -10.79 5.01
N SER A 36 -4.06 -11.97 4.55
CA SER A 36 -4.52 -13.06 5.43
C SER A 36 -3.41 -13.55 6.37
N ALA A 37 -2.16 -13.56 5.90
CA ALA A 37 -1.01 -13.93 6.72
C ALA A 37 -0.63 -12.82 7.72
N GLU A 38 -0.71 -11.55 7.30
CA GLU A 38 -0.34 -10.39 8.11
C GLU A 38 -1.41 -10.03 9.17
N SER A 39 -2.68 -10.37 8.93
CA SER A 39 -3.80 -10.12 9.87
C SER A 39 -3.69 -10.86 11.20
N ILE A 40 -2.93 -11.96 11.25
CA ILE A 40 -2.61 -12.67 12.50
C ILE A 40 -1.78 -11.81 13.46
N GLN A 41 -1.04 -10.80 12.96
CA GLN A 41 -0.15 -9.97 13.78
C GLN A 41 -0.85 -8.82 14.52
N VAL A 42 -2.03 -8.37 14.08
CA VAL A 42 -2.82 -7.30 14.74
C VAL A 42 -3.13 -7.64 16.19
N LEU A 43 -3.43 -8.91 16.46
CA LEU A 43 -3.90 -9.37 17.77
C LEU A 43 -2.83 -9.25 18.86
N THR A 44 -1.56 -9.12 18.47
CA THR A 44 -0.41 -9.11 19.39
C THR A 44 0.08 -7.69 19.71
N ASN A 45 0.07 -6.78 18.72
CA ASN A 45 0.70 -5.46 18.86
C ASN A 45 -0.30 -4.30 18.99
N ASP A 46 -1.61 -4.59 19.00
CA ASP A 46 -2.74 -3.64 18.99
C ASP A 46 -2.71 -2.60 17.85
N ARG A 47 -1.75 -2.71 16.93
CA ARG A 47 -1.58 -1.87 15.75
C ARG A 47 -1.06 -2.70 14.60
N SER A 48 -1.54 -2.42 13.40
CA SER A 48 -0.92 -2.92 12.18
C SER A 48 -1.10 -1.96 11.02
N THR A 49 -0.20 -2.08 10.07
CA THR A 49 -0.18 -1.29 8.85
C THR A 49 -0.15 -2.27 7.69
N TYR A 50 -1.07 -2.10 6.75
CA TYR A 50 -1.18 -2.90 5.55
C TYR A 50 -1.02 -2.01 4.32
N GLU A 51 -0.38 -2.52 3.27
CA GLU A 51 -0.37 -1.87 1.96
C GLU A 51 -0.95 -2.81 0.91
N TYR A 52 -2.06 -2.43 0.28
CA TYR A 52 -2.74 -3.29 -0.69
C TYR A 52 -3.45 -2.47 -1.77
N ARG A 53 -3.80 -3.15 -2.85
CA ARG A 53 -4.60 -2.58 -3.93
C ARG A 53 -6.08 -2.75 -3.66
N PHE A 54 -6.81 -1.65 -3.71
CA PHE A 54 -8.27 -1.62 -3.54
C PHE A 54 -8.96 -1.25 -4.86
N LEU A 55 -10.00 -2.00 -5.21
CA LEU A 55 -10.79 -1.80 -6.43
C LEU A 55 -11.80 -0.68 -6.23
N CYS A 56 -11.65 0.41 -6.98
CA CYS A 56 -12.59 1.54 -7.00
C CYS A 56 -13.84 1.24 -7.83
N GLN A 57 -14.90 2.02 -7.62
CA GLN A 57 -16.18 1.87 -8.34
C GLN A 57 -16.05 2.00 -9.87
N ASN A 58 -15.08 2.79 -10.34
CA ASN A 58 -14.79 2.96 -11.76
C ASN A 58 -14.00 1.79 -12.38
N GLY A 59 -13.66 0.76 -11.59
CA GLY A 59 -12.89 -0.41 -12.03
C GLY A 59 -11.37 -0.27 -11.97
N SER A 60 -10.82 0.88 -11.58
CA SER A 60 -9.38 1.05 -11.37
C SER A 60 -8.94 0.57 -9.99
N TYR A 61 -7.69 0.16 -9.86
CA TYR A 61 -7.07 -0.08 -8.56
C TYR A 61 -6.30 1.14 -8.06
N ILE A 62 -6.41 1.42 -6.77
CA ILE A 62 -5.56 2.37 -6.04
C ILE A 62 -4.72 1.60 -5.02
N TRP A 63 -3.53 2.10 -4.70
CA TRP A 63 -2.76 1.60 -3.58
C TRP A 63 -3.17 2.32 -2.30
N VAL A 64 -3.55 1.54 -1.30
CA VAL A 64 -3.96 2.03 0.01
C VAL A 64 -2.97 1.55 1.05
N ARG A 65 -2.51 2.47 1.90
CA ARG A 65 -1.94 2.14 3.21
C ARG A 65 -3.05 2.24 4.24
N ASP A 66 -3.34 1.13 4.91
CA ASP A 66 -4.36 1.02 5.94
C ASP A 66 -3.69 0.87 7.30
N GLU A 67 -3.87 1.87 8.16
CA GLU A 67 -3.38 1.83 9.54
C GLU A 67 -4.53 1.57 10.49
N VAL A 68 -4.47 0.43 11.18
CA VAL A 68 -5.51 -0.03 12.09
C VAL A 68 -4.95 -0.15 13.49
N LYS A 69 -5.71 0.33 14.47
CA LYS A 69 -5.46 0.17 15.90
C LYS A 69 -6.62 -0.57 16.55
N LEU A 70 -6.30 -1.59 17.32
CA LEU A 70 -7.24 -2.28 18.20
C LEU A 70 -7.39 -1.49 19.51
N ILE A 71 -8.64 -1.16 19.85
CA ILE A 71 -9.01 -0.59 21.15
C ILE A 71 -9.56 -1.71 22.00
N ARG A 72 -9.08 -1.79 23.25
CA ARG A 72 -9.50 -2.78 24.24
C ARG A 72 -10.29 -2.12 25.36
N ASP A 73 -11.18 -2.87 25.98
CA ASP A 73 -11.91 -2.44 27.17
C ASP A 73 -11.04 -2.51 28.43
N GLU A 74 -11.61 -2.14 29.59
CA GLU A 74 -10.92 -2.18 30.89
C GLU A 74 -10.48 -3.59 31.33
N LYS A 75 -11.04 -4.64 30.71
CA LYS A 75 -10.71 -6.05 30.97
C LYS A 75 -9.64 -6.59 30.01
N GLY A 76 -9.21 -5.78 29.04
CA GLY A 76 -8.24 -6.17 28.01
C GLY A 76 -8.87 -6.87 26.79
N GLU A 77 -10.19 -6.93 26.72
CA GLU A 77 -10.91 -7.57 25.62
C GLU A 77 -11.03 -6.63 24.41
N PRO A 78 -10.92 -7.14 23.17
CA PRO A 78 -11.16 -6.37 21.95
C PRO A 78 -12.52 -5.66 21.96
N LEU A 79 -12.53 -4.33 21.90
CA LEU A 79 -13.75 -3.51 21.88
C LEU A 79 -14.08 -3.05 20.45
N GLU A 80 -13.13 -2.41 19.78
CA GLU A 80 -13.30 -1.90 18.42
C GLU A 80 -11.96 -1.75 17.71
N THR A 81 -12.00 -1.65 16.38
CA THR A 81 -10.83 -1.24 15.59
C THR A 81 -11.08 0.14 15.01
N VAL A 82 -10.09 1.01 15.14
CA VAL A 82 -10.10 2.35 14.54
C VAL A 82 -8.91 2.49 13.62
N GLY A 83 -9.12 3.10 12.47
CA GLY A 83 -8.06 3.21 11.48
C GLY A 83 -8.34 4.27 10.43
N TYR A 84 -7.38 4.45 9.55
CA TYR A 84 -7.47 5.39 8.45
C TYR A 84 -6.69 4.89 7.24
N TRP A 85 -7.15 5.32 6.07
CA TRP A 85 -6.53 4.99 4.80
C TRP A 85 -5.75 6.18 4.26
N ILE A 86 -4.58 5.89 3.72
CA ILE A 86 -3.76 6.83 2.95
C ILE A 86 -3.67 6.29 1.52
N ASP A 87 -3.99 7.13 0.54
CA ASP A 87 -3.67 6.83 -0.86
C ASP A 87 -2.15 6.97 -1.07
N ILE A 88 -1.50 5.86 -1.41
CA ILE A 88 -0.07 5.80 -1.70
C ILE A 88 0.20 5.51 -3.19
N THR A 89 -0.81 5.64 -4.05
CA THR A 89 -0.70 5.35 -5.49
C THR A 89 0.42 6.15 -6.15
N ALA A 90 0.50 7.46 -5.88
CA ALA A 90 1.55 8.31 -6.43
C ALA A 90 2.95 7.90 -5.94
N GLN A 91 3.06 7.46 -4.68
CA GLN A 91 4.32 6.96 -4.13
C GLN A 91 4.77 5.69 -4.88
N LYS A 92 3.87 4.71 -5.04
CA LYS A 92 4.17 3.45 -5.74
C LYS A 92 4.54 3.67 -7.20
N GLN A 93 3.82 4.55 -7.90
CA GLN A 93 4.15 4.90 -9.30
C GLN A 93 5.55 5.52 -9.43
N THR A 94 5.95 6.35 -8.46
CA THR A 94 7.28 6.95 -8.44
C THR A 94 8.37 5.91 -8.18
N GLU A 95 8.14 5.01 -7.22
CA GLU A 95 9.06 3.89 -6.91
C GLU A 95 9.23 2.95 -8.11
N ASP A 96 8.15 2.63 -8.81
CA ASP A 96 8.19 1.76 -9.98
C ASP A 96 8.91 2.41 -11.17
N ALA A 97 8.69 3.71 -11.40
CA ALA A 97 9.39 4.45 -12.43
C ALA A 97 10.91 4.53 -12.15
N LEU A 98 11.30 4.73 -10.90
CA LEU A 98 12.70 4.71 -10.48
C LEU A 98 13.32 3.33 -10.74
N ARG A 99 12.64 2.26 -10.30
CA ARG A 99 13.10 0.88 -10.49
C ARG A 99 13.26 0.53 -11.97
N GLU A 100 12.33 0.96 -12.82
CA GLU A 100 12.42 0.74 -14.27
C GLU A 100 13.63 1.47 -14.88
N SER A 101 13.87 2.71 -14.45
CA SER A 101 15.03 3.49 -14.89
C SER A 101 16.35 2.81 -14.48
N GLU A 102 16.46 2.36 -13.23
CA GLU A 102 17.64 1.65 -12.72
C GLU A 102 17.89 0.34 -13.48
N LEU A 103 16.83 -0.45 -13.71
CA LEU A 103 16.93 -1.69 -14.47
C LEU A 103 17.39 -1.43 -15.91
N ARG A 104 16.87 -0.39 -16.55
CA ARG A 104 17.28 0.01 -17.90
C ARG A 104 18.75 0.43 -17.95
N LEU A 105 19.20 1.23 -16.99
CA LEU A 105 20.60 1.64 -16.89
C LEU A 105 21.52 0.43 -16.69
N LYS A 106 21.14 -0.50 -15.81
CA LYS A 106 21.88 -1.75 -15.58
C LYS A 106 21.99 -2.59 -16.85
N GLN A 107 20.90 -2.77 -17.58
CA GLN A 107 20.90 -3.52 -18.85
C GLN A 107 21.80 -2.86 -19.90
N VAL A 108 21.76 -1.54 -20.04
CA VAL A 108 22.65 -0.82 -20.96
C VAL A 108 24.11 -0.99 -20.55
N SER A 109 24.42 -0.89 -19.26
CA SER A 109 25.76 -1.09 -18.73
C SER A 109 26.29 -2.51 -18.99
N GLU A 110 25.48 -3.54 -18.75
CA GLU A 110 25.89 -4.95 -18.91
C GLU A 110 26.13 -5.34 -20.37
N HIS A 111 25.43 -4.70 -21.32
CA HIS A 111 25.55 -4.98 -22.75
C HIS A 111 26.51 -4.04 -23.50
N THR A 112 27.07 -3.02 -22.84
CA THR A 112 28.05 -2.12 -23.46
C THR A 112 29.46 -2.61 -23.20
N GLN A 113 30.21 -2.96 -24.26
CA GLN A 113 31.67 -3.10 -24.18
C GLN A 113 32.30 -1.71 -24.13
N GLY A 114 32.27 -1.08 -22.95
CA GLY A 114 32.80 0.26 -22.72
C GLY A 114 33.06 0.51 -21.25
N TRP A 115 33.96 1.45 -20.96
CA TRP A 115 34.22 1.89 -19.59
C TRP A 115 33.22 2.97 -19.22
N ILE A 116 32.48 2.77 -18.14
CA ILE A 116 31.54 3.75 -17.60
C ILE A 116 32.20 4.35 -16.37
N TRP A 117 32.28 5.68 -16.34
CA TRP A 117 32.80 6.45 -15.22
C TRP A 117 31.72 7.43 -14.79
N GLU A 118 31.39 7.45 -13.51
CA GLU A 118 30.56 8.48 -12.90
C GLU A 118 31.48 9.42 -12.11
N VAL A 119 31.26 10.72 -12.26
CA VAL A 119 32.04 11.75 -11.55
C VAL A 119 31.03 12.68 -10.89
N ASP A 120 31.21 12.94 -9.60
CA ASP A 120 30.41 13.95 -8.91
C ASP A 120 30.72 15.37 -9.42
N ARG A 121 29.94 16.37 -8.97
CA ARG A 121 30.15 17.77 -9.34
C ARG A 121 31.50 18.34 -8.88
N GLU A 122 32.21 17.67 -7.99
CA GLU A 122 33.49 18.09 -7.42
C GLU A 122 34.69 17.41 -8.10
N GLY A 123 34.45 16.54 -9.09
CA GLY A 123 35.51 15.88 -9.84
C GLY A 123 36.13 14.70 -9.10
N VAL A 124 35.49 14.18 -8.05
CA VAL A 124 36.01 13.05 -7.28
C VAL A 124 35.56 11.74 -7.94
N TYR A 125 36.53 10.88 -8.24
CA TYR A 125 36.31 9.55 -8.79
C TYR A 125 35.83 8.63 -7.66
N THR A 126 34.69 7.95 -7.87
CA THR A 126 34.29 6.77 -7.09
C THR A 126 34.43 5.52 -7.93
#